data_AF-A0A286EBB7-F1
#
_entry.id   AF-A0A286EBB7-F1
#
_cell.length_a   1.000
_cell.length_b   1.000
_cell.length_c   1.000
_cell.angle_alpha   90.00
_cell.angle_beta   90.00
_cell.angle_gamma   90.00
#
_symmetry.space_group_name_H-M   'P 1'
#
loop_
_entity.id
_entity.type
_entity.pdbx_description
1 polymer ?
#
loop_
_entity_poly.entity_id
_entity_poly.type
_entity_poly.pdbx_seq_one_letter_code
_entity_poly.pdbx_strand_id
1 'polypeptide(L)'
;DRSEHLVMAGEVAKVSRFLGLAPDDVPEVFEVSRTALPAPAEPAAAVAAESVEAAGPAKPAGPAAATTGDAAVPAGPGRRGEMRGWSVEECVRWELRDTVSGVLAIPHKKVDPEENLAEFGFDSISLADFSRELTGRFGFEVTPDVFFGYPTLNRLLDYLLSQHAEPLAAFYREAREATPAASPAAASAALRRKAPRPVETGSRPAGEPVAVVGMSGRFPGVRDVEGLWSVLAEGRSTVSEVPADRVEWWRAGGSGEEGVRAGFVPGVAEFDPLFFQISPAEAETMDPRQRLLLQESWNALEDAGYGEERLARERVGVFVGAEEGDYQLLVGEEGNVTGSANSILASRLAYFLNFDGPGMLINTACSSGLVAVHQACQSLQAGECDVAVVAGVNLML
;
A
#
# COMPACT_ATOMS: atom_id res chain seq x y z
N ASP A 1 -33.11 -5.29 8.04
CA ASP A 1 -32.10 -6.33 7.75
C ASP A 1 -31.12 -5.82 6.73
N ARG A 2 -29.93 -5.42 7.18
CA ARG A 2 -28.79 -5.10 6.32
C ARG A 2 -27.77 -6.20 6.57
N SER A 3 -27.88 -7.30 5.83
CA SER A 3 -26.86 -8.34 5.79
C SER A 3 -25.64 -7.77 5.06
N GLU A 4 -24.51 -7.68 5.77
CA GLU A 4 -23.21 -7.37 5.17
C GLU A 4 -22.80 -8.58 4.31
N HIS A 5 -22.71 -8.38 3.00
CA HIS A 5 -22.26 -9.42 2.08
C HIS A 5 -20.76 -9.22 1.83
N LEU A 6 -19.94 -10.14 2.35
CA LEU A 6 -18.53 -10.27 2.00
C LEU A 6 -18.44 -11.01 0.65
N VAL A 7 -17.91 -10.34 -0.37
CA VAL A 7 -17.64 -10.95 -1.68
C VAL A 7 -16.15 -11.23 -1.78
N MET A 8 -15.77 -12.48 -1.97
CA MET A 8 -14.39 -12.90 -2.18
C MET A 8 -14.26 -13.64 -3.50
N ALA A 9 -13.22 -13.32 -4.26
CA ALA A 9 -12.91 -13.95 -5.54
C ALA A 9 -11.69 -14.87 -5.36
N GLY A 10 -11.82 -16.13 -5.76
CA GLY A 10 -10.74 -17.12 -5.63
C GLY A 10 -11.24 -18.53 -5.88
N GLU A 11 -10.33 -19.50 -5.92
CA GLU A 11 -10.71 -20.91 -6.01
C GLU A 11 -11.44 -21.33 -4.73
N VAL A 12 -12.67 -21.84 -4.86
CA VAL A 12 -13.57 -22.13 -3.73
C VAL A 12 -12.89 -22.93 -2.61
N ALA A 13 -12.07 -23.93 -2.96
CA ALA A 13 -11.36 -24.74 -1.98
C ALA A 13 -10.31 -23.94 -1.18
N LYS A 14 -9.65 -22.97 -1.82
CA LYS A 14 -8.63 -22.10 -1.20
C LYS A 14 -9.29 -21.04 -0.31
N VAL A 15 -10.34 -20.38 -0.80
CA VAL A 15 -11.14 -19.41 -0.03
C VAL A 15 -11.78 -20.07 1.20
N SER A 16 -12.30 -21.29 1.04
CA SER A 16 -12.89 -22.04 2.16
C SER A 16 -11.86 -22.41 3.22
N ARG A 17 -10.65 -22.79 2.80
CA ARG A 17 -9.54 -23.08 3.72
C ARG A 17 -9.03 -21.82 4.44
N PHE A 18 -8.95 -20.69 3.72
CA PHE A 18 -8.58 -19.40 4.28
C PHE A 18 -9.55 -18.96 5.38
N LEU A 19 -10.85 -19.15 5.16
CA LEU A 19 -11.89 -18.85 6.15
C LEU A 19 -12.10 -19.92 7.23
N GLY A 20 -11.48 -21.10 7.10
CA GLY A 20 -11.73 -22.23 7.99
C GLY A 20 -13.14 -22.84 7.87
N LEU A 21 -13.78 -22.72 6.70
CA LEU A 21 -15.11 -23.29 6.43
C LEU A 21 -15.03 -24.78 6.06
N ALA A 22 -16.05 -25.55 6.45
CA ALA A 22 -16.20 -26.94 6.05
C ALA A 22 -16.64 -27.04 4.57
N PRO A 23 -16.32 -28.14 3.85
CA PRO A 23 -16.58 -28.28 2.41
C PRO A 23 -18.05 -28.08 1.99
N ASP A 24 -18.99 -28.31 2.91
CA ASP A 24 -20.44 -28.29 2.64
C ASP A 24 -21.09 -26.90 2.84
N ASP A 25 -20.34 -25.89 3.29
CA ASP A 25 -20.87 -24.56 3.70
C ASP A 25 -20.59 -23.42 2.68
N VAL A 26 -20.21 -23.71 1.44
CA VAL A 26 -19.86 -22.68 0.44
C VAL A 26 -21.10 -22.09 -0.26
N PRO A 27 -21.33 -20.74 -0.21
CA PRO A 27 -22.43 -20.09 -0.95
C PRO A 27 -22.14 -19.86 -2.45
N GLU A 28 -23.20 -19.58 -3.23
CA GLU A 28 -23.23 -19.49 -4.71
C GLU A 28 -22.16 -18.58 -5.36
N VAL A 29 -21.59 -19.08 -6.47
CA VAL A 29 -20.57 -18.44 -7.31
C VAL A 29 -21.22 -17.55 -8.38
N PHE A 30 -20.79 -16.31 -8.54
CA PHE A 30 -21.19 -15.43 -9.65
C PHE A 30 -19.97 -15.07 -10.53
N GLU A 31 -20.11 -15.29 -11.83
CA GLU A 31 -19.08 -15.04 -12.86
C GLU A 31 -19.16 -13.58 -13.35
N VAL A 32 -18.04 -12.85 -13.38
CA VAL A 32 -18.00 -11.45 -13.85
C VAL A 32 -17.35 -11.34 -15.23
N SER A 33 -18.02 -10.63 -16.13
CA SER A 33 -17.68 -10.48 -17.55
C SER A 33 -16.47 -9.57 -17.81
N ARG A 34 -15.69 -9.94 -18.84
CA ARG A 34 -14.43 -9.33 -19.30
C ARG A 34 -14.65 -8.00 -20.04
N THR A 35 -13.76 -7.03 -19.83
CA THR A 35 -13.65 -5.80 -20.65
C THR A 35 -12.28 -5.75 -21.34
N ALA A 36 -12.25 -5.30 -22.59
CA ALA A 36 -11.06 -5.26 -23.45
C ALA A 36 -10.13 -4.08 -23.11
N LEU A 37 -8.83 -4.26 -23.40
CA LEU A 37 -7.77 -3.26 -23.23
C LEU A 37 -7.95 -2.04 -24.17
N PRO A 38 -7.59 -0.82 -23.73
CA PRO A 38 -7.49 0.37 -24.58
C PRO A 38 -6.22 0.36 -25.46
N ALA A 39 -6.28 1.05 -26.61
CA ALA A 39 -5.19 1.15 -27.59
C ALA A 39 -4.11 2.19 -27.18
N PRO A 40 -2.84 2.01 -27.60
CA PRO A 40 -1.74 2.88 -27.17
C PRO A 40 -1.73 4.25 -27.89
N ALA A 41 -1.26 5.28 -27.17
CA ALA A 41 -0.98 6.62 -27.70
C ALA A 41 0.45 6.74 -28.28
N GLU A 42 0.65 7.66 -29.23
CA GLU A 42 1.91 7.83 -29.98
C GLU A 42 3.06 8.41 -29.13
N PRO A 43 4.33 8.02 -29.38
CA PRO A 43 5.46 8.41 -28.54
C PRO A 43 5.93 9.86 -28.80
N ALA A 44 6.10 10.63 -27.72
CA ALA A 44 6.75 11.94 -27.73
C ALA A 44 8.28 11.81 -27.55
N ALA A 45 9.02 12.68 -28.24
CA ALA A 45 10.47 12.64 -28.37
C ALA A 45 11.24 12.97 -27.07
N ALA A 46 12.34 12.25 -26.85
CA ALA A 46 13.23 12.37 -25.71
C ALA A 46 13.92 13.74 -25.60
N VAL A 47 14.00 14.29 -24.39
CA VAL A 47 14.82 15.47 -24.05
C VAL A 47 15.82 15.10 -22.96
N ALA A 48 17.07 15.49 -23.17
CA ALA A 48 18.24 15.12 -22.36
C ALA A 48 18.23 15.78 -20.96
N ALA A 49 18.71 15.02 -19.96
CA ALA A 49 18.89 15.48 -18.58
C ALA A 49 20.23 16.23 -18.40
N GLU A 50 20.17 17.41 -17.76
CA GLU A 50 21.33 18.14 -17.23
C GLU A 50 21.57 17.81 -15.75
N SER A 51 22.85 17.69 -15.39
CA SER A 51 23.37 17.43 -14.06
C SER A 51 23.53 18.71 -13.25
N VAL A 52 23.13 18.72 -11.96
CA VAL A 52 23.51 19.77 -11.01
C VAL A 52 24.08 19.16 -9.72
N GLU A 53 25.23 19.71 -9.34
CA GLU A 53 26.14 19.34 -8.27
C GLU A 53 25.62 19.75 -6.88
N ALA A 54 25.82 18.89 -5.87
CA ALA A 54 25.43 19.13 -4.49
C ALA A 54 26.55 19.78 -3.66
N ALA A 55 26.21 20.82 -2.90
CA ALA A 55 27.07 21.38 -1.86
C ALA A 55 26.30 21.49 -0.54
N GLY A 56 26.88 20.97 0.55
CA GLY A 56 26.55 21.35 1.93
C GLY A 56 27.84 21.80 2.66
N PRO A 57 27.86 22.00 3.99
CA PRO A 57 26.75 22.12 4.96
C PRO A 57 26.92 23.32 5.92
N ALA A 58 25.97 23.56 6.85
CA ALA A 58 26.24 24.30 8.10
C ALA A 58 25.26 23.96 9.25
N LYS A 59 25.83 23.79 10.45
CA LYS A 59 25.19 23.57 11.77
C LYS A 59 25.23 24.89 12.56
N PRO A 60 24.30 25.18 13.50
CA PRO A 60 24.62 25.11 14.94
C PRO A 60 23.42 24.67 15.83
N ALA A 61 23.63 23.83 16.86
CA ALA A 61 23.76 24.15 18.31
C ALA A 61 22.42 24.45 19.04
N GLY A 62 22.08 23.59 20.01
CA GLY A 62 20.90 23.75 20.89
C GLY A 62 21.16 24.60 22.14
N PRO A 63 20.15 24.73 23.01
CA PRO A 63 20.44 24.61 24.44
C PRO A 63 19.37 23.88 25.29
N ALA A 64 19.90 23.22 26.32
CA ALA A 64 19.50 23.17 27.73
C ALA A 64 18.11 22.66 28.17
N ALA A 65 18.18 21.60 28.98
CA ALA A 65 17.14 21.15 29.90
C ALA A 65 16.85 22.18 31.01
N ALA A 66 15.59 22.27 31.40
CA ALA A 66 15.16 22.83 32.68
C ALA A 66 14.08 21.92 33.29
N THR A 67 14.32 21.46 34.51
CA THR A 67 13.35 20.87 35.43
C THR A 67 12.67 21.97 36.25
N THR A 68 11.37 21.87 36.50
CA THR A 68 10.65 21.96 37.81
C THR A 68 9.24 22.54 37.69
N GLY A 69 8.33 21.98 38.50
CA GLY A 69 7.18 22.70 39.07
C GLY A 69 5.81 22.34 38.51
N ASP A 70 5.04 21.55 39.27
CA ASP A 70 3.61 21.33 39.07
C ASP A 70 2.86 22.63 39.42
N ALA A 71 2.33 23.31 38.40
CA ALA A 71 1.55 24.54 38.52
C ALA A 71 0.27 24.40 37.68
N ALA A 72 -0.85 24.90 38.20
CA ALA A 72 -2.14 24.87 37.52
C ALA A 72 -2.01 25.49 36.11
N VAL A 73 -2.35 24.70 35.09
CA VAL A 73 -2.17 25.07 33.69
C VAL A 73 -3.49 25.60 33.14
N PRO A 74 -3.54 26.83 32.57
CA PRO A 74 -4.76 27.36 31.96
C PRO A 74 -5.15 26.56 30.71
N ALA A 75 -6.43 26.65 30.32
CA ALA A 75 -6.93 26.02 29.11
C ALA A 75 -6.25 26.59 27.85
N GLY A 76 -6.05 25.73 26.84
CA GLY A 76 -5.42 26.11 25.58
C GLY A 76 -6.29 27.09 24.75
N PRO A 77 -5.67 27.89 23.86
CA PRO A 77 -6.34 28.96 23.12
C PRO A 77 -7.43 28.47 22.14
N GLY A 78 -7.45 27.19 21.79
CA GLY A 78 -8.42 26.60 20.85
C GLY A 78 -9.76 26.18 21.46
N ARG A 79 -9.89 26.12 22.79
CA ARG A 79 -11.14 25.67 23.40
C ARG A 79 -12.21 26.75 23.41
N ARG A 80 -13.31 26.49 22.69
CA ARG A 80 -14.55 27.26 22.79
C ARG A 80 -15.37 26.81 24.00
N GLY A 81 -16.23 27.69 24.52
CA GLY A 81 -17.08 27.39 25.70
C GLY A 81 -18.00 26.19 25.52
N GLU A 82 -18.35 25.86 24.28
CA GLU A 82 -19.19 24.73 23.86
C GLU A 82 -18.43 23.39 23.81
N MET A 83 -17.09 23.42 23.80
CA MET A 83 -16.21 22.25 23.71
C MET A 83 -15.69 21.78 25.08
N ARG A 84 -16.38 22.14 26.18
CA ARG A 84 -16.02 21.69 27.53
C ARG A 84 -16.32 20.20 27.69
N GLY A 85 -15.33 19.40 28.09
CA GLY A 85 -15.49 17.95 28.27
C GLY A 85 -15.33 17.13 26.98
N TRP A 86 -15.03 17.78 25.85
CA TRP A 86 -14.71 17.10 24.60
C TRP A 86 -13.26 16.65 24.58
N SER A 87 -13.02 15.46 24.03
CA SER A 87 -11.68 14.98 23.71
C SER A 87 -11.00 15.88 22.67
N VAL A 88 -9.67 15.86 22.61
CA VAL A 88 -8.91 16.63 21.62
C VAL A 88 -9.32 16.23 20.19
N GLU A 89 -9.61 14.95 19.98
CA GLU A 89 -10.11 14.43 18.70
C GLU A 89 -11.45 15.05 18.31
N GLU A 90 -12.40 15.16 19.24
CA GLU A 90 -13.72 15.76 18.97
C GLU A 90 -13.61 17.26 18.65
N CYS A 91 -12.71 17.97 19.32
CA CYS A 91 -12.42 19.37 19.03
C CYS A 91 -11.84 19.54 17.63
N VAL A 92 -10.83 18.75 17.25
CA VAL A 92 -10.18 18.83 15.93
C VAL A 92 -11.15 18.38 14.82
N ARG A 93 -11.96 17.34 15.05
CA ARG A 93 -12.99 16.89 14.10
C ARG A 93 -14.00 17.99 13.82
N TRP A 94 -14.45 18.68 14.86
CA TRP A 94 -15.34 19.83 14.71
C TRP A 94 -14.67 20.96 13.93
N GLU A 95 -13.41 21.26 14.24
CA GLU A 95 -12.62 22.31 13.59
C GLU A 95 -12.45 22.08 12.08
N LEU A 96 -12.15 20.84 11.70
CA LEU A 96 -12.02 20.43 10.31
C LEU A 96 -13.35 20.60 9.55
N ARG A 97 -14.47 20.23 10.17
CA ARG A 97 -15.81 20.40 9.57
C ARG A 97 -16.22 21.87 9.47
N ASP A 98 -15.91 22.69 10.48
CA ASP A 98 -16.14 24.14 10.47
C ASP A 98 -15.35 24.80 9.33
N THR A 99 -14.08 24.42 9.17
CA THR A 99 -13.20 24.98 8.15
C THR A 99 -13.65 24.58 6.73
N VAL A 100 -14.05 23.32 6.51
CA VAL A 100 -14.65 22.89 5.22
C VAL A 100 -15.96 23.62 4.94
N SER A 101 -16.80 23.78 5.97
CA SER A 101 -18.07 24.51 5.85
C SER A 101 -17.83 25.97 5.43
N GLY A 102 -16.77 26.60 5.93
CA GLY A 102 -16.37 27.96 5.57
C GLY A 102 -15.83 28.09 4.15
N VAL A 103 -14.98 27.16 3.72
CA VAL A 103 -14.32 27.22 2.39
C VAL A 103 -15.29 26.89 1.25
N LEU A 104 -16.16 25.88 1.43
CA LEU A 104 -17.07 25.41 0.37
C LEU A 104 -18.51 25.90 0.52
N ALA A 105 -18.83 26.67 1.56
CA ALA A 105 -20.18 27.13 1.89
C ALA A 105 -21.22 25.98 2.03
N ILE A 106 -20.76 24.76 2.35
CA ILE A 106 -21.60 23.58 2.60
C ILE A 106 -22.00 23.57 4.08
N PRO A 107 -23.28 23.32 4.45
CA PRO A 107 -23.68 23.26 5.85
C PRO A 107 -22.96 22.14 6.62
N HIS A 108 -22.45 22.44 7.83
CA HIS A 108 -21.72 21.51 8.71
C HIS A 108 -22.38 20.11 8.88
N LYS A 109 -23.71 20.00 8.79
CA LYS A 109 -24.44 18.72 8.90
C LYS A 109 -24.41 17.85 7.64
N LYS A 110 -24.04 18.40 6.49
CA LYS A 110 -23.92 17.71 5.20
C LYS A 110 -22.48 17.31 4.84
N VAL A 111 -21.51 17.76 5.65
CA VAL A 111 -20.12 17.36 5.50
C VAL A 111 -19.97 15.98 6.14
N ASP A 112 -19.95 14.94 5.30
CA ASP A 112 -19.63 13.57 5.71
C ASP A 112 -18.10 13.45 5.94
N PRO A 113 -17.64 13.04 7.13
CA PRO A 113 -16.22 12.96 7.43
C PRO A 113 -15.48 11.81 6.71
N GLU A 114 -16.19 10.85 6.12
CA GLU A 114 -15.64 9.73 5.35
C GLU A 114 -15.60 9.99 3.83
N GLU A 115 -16.30 11.01 3.36
CA GLU A 115 -16.35 11.36 1.95
C GLU A 115 -15.08 12.11 1.52
N ASN A 116 -14.66 11.88 0.28
CA ASN A 116 -13.42 12.44 -0.24
C ASN A 116 -13.58 13.96 -0.45
N LEU A 117 -12.59 14.74 -0.05
CA LEU A 117 -12.53 16.19 -0.23
C LEU A 117 -12.77 16.57 -1.70
N ALA A 118 -12.26 15.80 -2.66
CA ALA A 118 -12.50 16.01 -4.09
C ALA A 118 -14.00 15.90 -4.46
N GLU A 119 -14.74 14.99 -3.83
CA GLU A 119 -16.18 14.79 -4.06
C GLU A 119 -17.03 15.94 -3.48
N PHE A 120 -16.52 16.64 -2.47
CA PHE A 120 -17.11 17.89 -1.98
C PHE A 120 -16.87 19.10 -2.89
N GLY A 121 -16.07 18.95 -3.96
CA GLY A 121 -15.75 20.01 -4.91
C GLY A 121 -14.48 20.80 -4.57
N PHE A 122 -13.58 20.23 -3.75
CA PHE A 122 -12.25 20.80 -3.58
C PHE A 122 -11.42 20.69 -4.87
N ASP A 123 -10.97 21.84 -5.36
CA ASP A 123 -9.99 22.01 -6.43
C ASP A 123 -8.63 22.47 -5.86
N SER A 124 -7.61 22.60 -6.72
CA SER A 124 -6.26 22.99 -6.29
C SER A 124 -6.19 24.36 -5.59
N ILE A 125 -7.14 25.26 -5.85
CA ILE A 125 -7.19 26.60 -5.25
C ILE A 125 -7.84 26.55 -3.88
N SER A 126 -8.99 25.89 -3.76
CA SER A 126 -9.71 25.71 -2.50
C SER A 126 -8.96 24.81 -1.50
N LEU A 127 -8.16 23.83 -1.97
CA LEU A 127 -7.23 23.07 -1.12
C LEU A 127 -6.10 23.95 -0.57
N ALA A 128 -5.58 24.88 -1.37
CA ALA A 128 -4.57 25.83 -0.90
C ALA A 128 -5.14 26.82 0.14
N ASP A 129 -6.39 27.26 -0.03
CA ASP A 129 -7.09 28.11 0.94
C ASP A 129 -7.42 27.34 2.23
N PHE A 130 -7.83 26.07 2.13
CA PHE A 130 -8.05 25.19 3.27
C PHE A 130 -6.75 24.95 4.07
N SER A 131 -5.64 24.67 3.38
CA SER A 131 -4.30 24.58 3.98
C SER A 131 -3.92 25.85 4.74
N ARG A 132 -4.18 27.03 4.15
CA ARG A 132 -3.87 28.32 4.76
C ARG A 132 -4.69 28.57 6.02
N GLU A 133 -5.99 28.27 6.00
CA GLU A 133 -6.88 28.41 7.15
C GLU A 133 -6.48 27.47 8.29
N LEU A 134 -6.18 26.19 8.00
CA LEU A 134 -5.73 25.24 9.01
C LEU A 134 -4.37 25.64 9.62
N THR A 135 -3.43 26.10 8.78
CA THR A 135 -2.12 26.58 9.22
C THR A 135 -2.25 27.81 10.13
N GLY A 136 -3.10 28.76 9.75
CA GLY A 136 -3.39 29.96 10.54
C GLY A 136 -4.07 29.65 11.87
N ARG A 137 -4.92 28.63 11.92
CA ARG A 137 -5.69 28.24 13.12
C ARG A 137 -4.86 27.43 14.11
N PHE A 138 -4.11 26.43 13.65
CA PHE A 138 -3.37 25.52 14.52
C PHE A 138 -1.95 25.99 14.84
N GLY A 139 -1.41 26.95 14.07
CA GLY A 139 -0.09 27.52 14.31
C GLY A 139 1.08 26.59 13.91
N PHE A 140 0.81 25.50 13.20
CA PHE A 140 1.80 24.66 12.52
C PHE A 140 1.43 24.50 11.04
N GLU A 141 2.43 24.24 10.21
CA GLU A 141 2.26 24.20 8.75
C GLU A 141 1.48 22.95 8.31
N VAL A 142 0.37 23.17 7.60
CA VAL A 142 -0.40 22.13 6.93
C VAL A 142 -0.35 22.46 5.44
N THR A 143 0.43 21.70 4.68
CA THR A 143 0.63 21.93 3.25
C THR A 143 -0.43 21.21 2.40
N PRO A 144 -0.76 21.69 1.18
CA PRO A 144 -1.81 21.08 0.36
C PRO A 144 -1.55 19.63 -0.05
N ASP A 145 -0.29 19.18 -0.12
CA ASP A 145 0.08 17.79 -0.42
C ASP A 145 -0.48 16.79 0.60
N VAL A 146 -0.66 17.22 1.86
CA VAL A 146 -1.26 16.41 2.92
C VAL A 146 -2.68 15.97 2.54
N PHE A 147 -3.46 16.81 1.86
CA PHE A 147 -4.83 16.46 1.50
C PHE A 147 -4.91 15.40 0.40
N PHE A 148 -3.85 15.19 -0.38
CA PHE A 148 -3.77 14.08 -1.33
C PHE A 148 -3.42 12.76 -0.64
N GLY A 149 -2.56 12.80 0.38
CA GLY A 149 -2.26 11.64 1.23
C GLY A 149 -3.40 11.27 2.19
N TYR A 150 -4.22 12.25 2.56
CA TYR A 150 -5.33 12.12 3.52
C TYR A 150 -6.60 12.77 2.97
N PRO A 151 -7.24 12.15 1.96
CA PRO A 151 -8.29 12.78 1.17
C PRO A 151 -9.67 12.83 1.85
N THR A 152 -9.81 12.37 3.10
CA THR A 152 -11.07 12.46 3.87
C THR A 152 -10.81 13.20 5.17
N LEU A 153 -11.85 13.79 5.77
CA LEU A 153 -11.68 14.54 7.01
C LEU A 153 -11.26 13.66 8.18
N ASN A 154 -11.70 12.39 8.23
CA ASN A 154 -11.23 11.46 9.25
C ASN A 154 -9.77 11.05 9.02
N ARG A 155 -9.32 10.83 7.77
CA ARG A 155 -7.90 10.57 7.48
C ARG A 155 -7.02 11.78 7.80
N LEU A 156 -7.51 12.98 7.52
CA LEU A 156 -6.80 14.22 7.86
C LEU A 156 -6.75 14.43 9.37
N LEU A 157 -7.85 14.14 10.08
CA LEU A 157 -7.90 14.13 11.54
C LEU A 157 -6.87 13.16 12.14
N ASP A 158 -6.80 11.94 11.63
CA ASP A 158 -5.84 10.92 12.07
C ASP A 158 -4.39 11.34 11.79
N TYR A 159 -4.13 11.95 10.62
CA TYR A 159 -2.83 12.51 10.30
C TYR A 159 -2.43 13.61 11.29
N LEU A 160 -3.31 14.59 11.52
CA LEU A 160 -3.05 15.71 12.42
C LEU A 160 -2.83 15.24 13.85
N LEU A 161 -3.62 14.28 14.34
CA LEU A 161 -3.47 13.71 15.67
C LEU A 161 -2.21 12.83 15.80
N SER A 162 -1.73 12.20 14.72
CA SER A 162 -0.53 11.36 14.76
C SER A 162 0.78 12.14 14.63
N GLN A 163 0.83 13.17 13.78
CA GLN A 163 2.04 13.96 13.54
C GLN A 163 2.15 15.19 14.45
N HIS A 164 1.01 15.75 14.88
CA HIS A 164 0.93 16.98 15.66
C HIS A 164 0.18 16.81 17.00
N ALA A 165 0.21 15.61 17.60
CA ALA A 165 -0.39 15.30 18.89
C ALA A 165 -0.03 16.31 20.00
N GLU A 166 1.26 16.63 20.15
CA GLU A 166 1.77 17.55 21.18
C GLU A 166 1.25 18.99 20.99
N PRO A 167 1.39 19.62 19.80
CA PRO A 167 0.80 20.93 19.52
C PRO A 167 -0.72 20.97 19.71
N LEU A 168 -1.46 19.96 19.23
CA LEU A 168 -2.93 19.93 19.33
C LEU A 168 -3.42 19.69 20.76
N ALA A 169 -2.72 18.85 21.53
CA ALA A 169 -3.01 18.65 22.95
C ALA A 169 -2.73 19.91 23.78
N ALA A 170 -1.72 20.71 23.39
CA ALA A 170 -1.48 22.01 23.99
C ALA A 170 -2.54 23.05 23.58
N PHE A 171 -2.97 23.04 22.32
CA PHE A 171 -3.95 23.96 21.76
C PHE A 171 -5.36 23.75 22.32
N TYR A 172 -5.76 22.49 22.54
CA TYR A 172 -7.05 22.10 23.14
C TYR A 172 -6.93 21.60 24.59
N ARG A 173 -5.90 22.04 25.33
CA ARG A 173 -5.69 21.64 26.73
C ARG A 173 -6.87 22.05 27.63
N GLU A 174 -7.35 21.15 28.48
CA GLU A 174 -8.30 21.50 29.56
C GLU A 174 -7.57 22.09 30.77
N ALA A 175 -8.22 23.03 31.47
CA ALA A 175 -7.72 23.54 32.74
C ALA A 175 -7.79 22.43 33.79
N ARG A 176 -6.66 22.16 34.47
CA ARG A 176 -6.55 21.06 35.43
C ARG A 176 -6.17 21.59 36.82
N GLU A 177 -6.98 21.27 37.83
CA GLU A 177 -6.63 21.41 39.25
C GLU A 177 -5.96 20.12 39.78
N ALA A 178 -5.03 20.28 40.73
CA ALA A 178 -4.14 19.21 41.19
C ALA A 178 -4.82 18.23 42.17
N THR A 179 -4.78 16.93 41.88
CA THR A 179 -5.04 15.84 42.86
C THR A 179 -4.42 14.51 42.34
N PRO A 180 -4.00 13.57 43.22
CA PRO A 180 -2.97 12.59 42.93
C PRO A 180 -3.49 11.27 42.33
N ALA A 181 -2.53 10.52 41.76
CA ALA A 181 -2.69 9.41 40.83
C ALA A 181 -3.51 8.19 41.30
N ALA A 182 -4.29 7.64 40.38
CA ALA A 182 -4.63 6.22 40.29
C ALA A 182 -4.94 5.86 38.82
N SER A 183 -4.40 4.74 38.35
CA SER A 183 -4.76 4.05 37.08
C SER A 183 -6.03 3.22 37.31
N PRO A 184 -6.94 3.03 36.33
CA PRO A 184 -6.82 1.91 35.39
C PRO A 184 -7.39 2.10 33.96
N ALA A 185 -6.75 1.37 33.03
CA ALA A 185 -7.22 0.64 31.85
C ALA A 185 -8.58 0.93 31.12
N ALA A 186 -8.43 0.89 29.79
CA ALA A 186 -9.31 0.34 28.73
C ALA A 186 -10.49 1.17 28.20
N ALA A 187 -10.36 1.64 26.96
CA ALA A 187 -10.98 0.98 25.79
C ALA A 187 -10.63 1.74 24.48
N SER A 188 -9.80 1.13 23.63
CA SER A 188 -9.66 1.50 22.21
C SER A 188 -9.55 0.20 21.42
N ALA A 189 -10.50 -0.01 20.52
CA ALA A 189 -10.49 -1.07 19.52
C ALA A 189 -10.46 -0.39 18.15
N ALA A 190 -9.28 0.08 17.78
CA ALA A 190 -8.92 0.50 16.43
C ALA A 190 -8.17 -0.65 15.74
N LEU A 191 -8.38 -0.77 14.43
CA LEU A 191 -7.54 -1.52 13.51
C LEU A 191 -6.06 -1.24 13.81
N ARG A 192 -5.38 -2.29 14.25
CA ARG A 192 -4.09 -2.21 14.92
C ARG A 192 -2.98 -1.92 13.91
N ARG A 193 -2.51 -0.68 13.84
CA ARG A 193 -1.13 -0.44 13.38
C ARG A 193 -0.20 -1.01 14.45
N LYS A 194 0.57 -2.05 14.07
CA LYS A 194 1.49 -2.78 14.96
C LYS A 194 2.49 -1.78 15.55
N ALA A 195 2.49 -1.62 16.88
CA ALA A 195 3.51 -0.85 17.56
C ALA A 195 4.88 -1.52 17.34
N PRO A 196 5.99 -0.75 17.17
CA PRO A 196 7.31 -1.33 17.05
C PRO A 196 7.60 -2.18 18.28
N ARG A 197 7.67 -3.50 18.09
CA ARG A 197 7.91 -4.44 19.18
C ARG A 197 9.40 -4.43 19.55
N PRO A 198 9.73 -4.62 20.84
CA PRO A 198 11.09 -4.94 21.25
C PRO A 198 11.54 -6.19 20.49
N VAL A 199 12.72 -6.13 19.87
CA VAL A 199 13.31 -7.25 19.17
C VAL A 199 13.65 -8.33 20.21
N GLU A 200 12.78 -9.33 20.37
CA GLU A 200 13.20 -10.58 21.01
C GLU A 200 14.06 -11.33 19.99
N THR A 201 15.36 -11.06 20.00
CA THR A 201 16.38 -11.87 19.34
C THR A 201 16.48 -13.22 20.04
N GLY A 202 15.44 -14.04 19.89
CA GLY A 202 15.59 -15.48 20.08
C GLY A 202 16.59 -15.96 19.04
N SER A 203 17.81 -16.25 19.46
CA SER A 203 18.84 -16.84 18.60
C SER A 203 18.26 -18.11 17.99
N ARG A 204 17.87 -18.07 16.71
CA ARG A 204 17.52 -19.28 15.96
C ARG A 204 18.73 -20.22 15.98
N PRO A 205 18.54 -21.54 16.10
CA PRO A 205 19.64 -22.49 16.04
C PRO A 205 20.43 -22.26 14.74
N ALA A 206 21.74 -22.07 14.86
CA ALA A 206 22.60 -21.92 13.69
C ALA A 206 22.44 -23.16 12.79
N GLY A 207 22.04 -22.94 11.53
CA GLY A 207 21.84 -24.02 10.55
C GLY A 207 20.43 -24.61 10.51
N GLU A 208 19.41 -23.97 11.10
CA GLU A 208 18.01 -24.34 10.84
C GLU A 208 17.69 -24.22 9.34
N PRO A 209 17.21 -25.30 8.68
CA PRO A 209 16.83 -25.27 7.27
C PRO A 209 15.64 -24.33 7.01
N VAL A 210 15.67 -23.62 5.88
CA VAL A 210 14.53 -22.81 5.42
C VAL A 210 13.53 -23.70 4.69
N ALA A 211 12.26 -23.63 5.08
CA ALA A 211 11.18 -24.35 4.43
C ALA A 211 10.40 -23.45 3.47
N VAL A 212 10.09 -23.96 2.28
CA VAL A 212 9.09 -23.36 1.39
C VAL A 212 7.72 -23.91 1.81
N VAL A 213 6.85 -23.02 2.29
CA VAL A 213 5.57 -23.40 2.92
C VAL A 213 4.35 -23.12 2.05
N GLY A 214 4.51 -22.36 0.97
CA GLY A 214 3.50 -22.17 -0.07
C GLY A 214 4.10 -21.55 -1.32
N MET A 215 3.41 -21.68 -2.44
CA MET A 215 3.87 -21.21 -3.75
C MET A 215 2.70 -20.83 -4.66
N SER A 216 2.92 -19.83 -5.51
CA SER A 216 2.02 -19.49 -6.60
C SER A 216 2.82 -18.89 -7.75
N GLY A 217 2.27 -18.92 -8.95
CA GLY A 217 2.89 -18.29 -10.10
C GLY A 217 2.11 -18.51 -11.40
N ARG A 218 2.31 -17.58 -12.33
CA ARG A 218 1.83 -17.68 -13.71
C ARG A 218 3.00 -17.86 -14.65
N PHE A 219 2.82 -18.76 -15.61
CA PHE A 219 3.88 -19.14 -16.53
C PHE A 219 3.35 -19.13 -17.98
N PRO A 220 4.22 -19.21 -18.98
CA PRO A 220 3.77 -19.31 -20.37
C PRO A 220 2.76 -20.43 -20.59
N GLY A 221 1.56 -20.06 -21.06
CA GLY A 221 0.46 -20.99 -21.36
C GLY A 221 -0.31 -21.58 -20.16
N VAL A 222 0.06 -21.27 -18.91
CA VAL A 222 -0.58 -21.83 -17.70
C VAL A 222 -0.71 -20.78 -16.59
N ARG A 223 -1.67 -20.97 -15.68
CA ARG A 223 -2.07 -19.96 -14.69
C ARG A 223 -1.62 -20.26 -13.26
N ASP A 224 -1.02 -21.42 -13.04
CA ASP A 224 -0.68 -21.93 -11.71
C ASP A 224 0.53 -22.89 -11.77
N VAL A 225 1.00 -23.28 -10.59
CA VAL A 225 2.15 -24.17 -10.43
C VAL A 225 1.80 -25.60 -10.84
N GLU A 226 0.55 -26.02 -10.65
CA GLU A 226 0.01 -27.31 -11.06
C GLU A 226 0.03 -27.45 -12.59
N GLY A 227 -0.40 -26.41 -13.31
CA GLY A 227 -0.33 -26.35 -14.76
C GLY A 227 1.11 -26.37 -15.27
N LEU A 228 2.02 -25.67 -14.59
CA LEU A 228 3.46 -25.75 -14.89
C LEU A 228 3.97 -27.19 -14.71
N TRP A 229 3.59 -27.85 -13.61
CA TRP A 229 3.95 -29.23 -13.37
C TRP A 229 3.47 -30.16 -14.48
N SER A 230 2.21 -30.04 -14.91
CA SER A 230 1.68 -30.81 -16.05
C SER A 230 2.47 -30.58 -17.33
N VAL A 231 2.80 -29.33 -17.67
CA VAL A 231 3.63 -28.99 -18.84
C VAL A 231 4.99 -29.69 -18.78
N LEU A 232 5.66 -29.61 -17.63
CA LEU A 232 6.99 -30.21 -17.42
C LEU A 232 6.95 -31.73 -17.45
N ALA A 233 5.98 -32.35 -16.74
CA ALA A 233 5.83 -33.80 -16.67
C ALA A 233 5.52 -34.43 -18.04
N GLU A 234 4.78 -33.71 -18.89
CA GLU A 234 4.45 -34.14 -20.25
C GLU A 234 5.52 -33.77 -21.28
N GLY A 235 6.55 -33.00 -20.91
CA GLY A 235 7.58 -32.53 -21.84
C GLY A 235 7.06 -31.58 -22.93
N ARG A 236 5.97 -30.85 -22.65
CA ARG A 236 5.35 -29.91 -23.60
C ARG A 236 6.14 -28.60 -23.68
N SER A 237 6.24 -28.06 -24.89
CA SER A 237 6.70 -26.67 -25.10
C SER A 237 5.50 -25.74 -25.15
N THR A 238 5.54 -24.66 -24.37
CA THR A 238 4.53 -23.59 -24.37
C THR A 238 4.95 -22.37 -25.18
N VAL A 239 6.07 -22.47 -25.90
CA VAL A 239 6.52 -21.43 -26.83
C VAL A 239 5.63 -21.43 -28.06
N SER A 240 4.96 -20.30 -28.32
CA SER A 240 4.05 -20.12 -29.44
C SER A 240 4.44 -18.92 -30.29
N GLU A 241 3.75 -18.74 -31.41
CA GLU A 241 3.71 -17.45 -32.11
C GLU A 241 2.96 -16.41 -31.27
N VAL A 242 3.08 -15.13 -31.66
CA VAL A 242 2.41 -14.01 -30.98
C VAL A 242 0.88 -14.22 -30.98
N PRO A 243 0.24 -14.23 -29.80
CA PRO A 243 -1.21 -14.38 -29.68
C PRO A 243 -1.98 -13.27 -30.41
N ALA A 244 -3.13 -13.62 -30.99
CA ALA A 244 -3.92 -12.71 -31.83
C ALA A 244 -4.32 -11.40 -31.12
N ASP A 245 -4.56 -11.44 -29.82
CA ASP A 245 -4.87 -10.29 -28.96
C ASP A 245 -3.67 -9.37 -28.72
N ARG A 246 -2.45 -9.77 -29.08
CA ARG A 246 -1.21 -8.98 -28.93
C ARG A 246 -0.50 -8.69 -30.24
N VAL A 247 -0.95 -9.24 -31.37
CA VAL A 247 -0.30 -9.07 -32.68
C VAL A 247 -0.20 -7.60 -33.08
N GLU A 248 -1.25 -6.81 -32.85
CA GLU A 248 -1.25 -5.38 -33.21
C GLU A 248 -0.24 -4.60 -32.38
N TRP A 249 -0.23 -4.83 -31.07
CA TRP A 249 0.73 -4.23 -30.14
C TRP A 249 2.18 -4.62 -30.49
N TRP A 250 2.44 -5.91 -30.74
CA TRP A 250 3.75 -6.43 -31.12
C TRP A 250 4.28 -5.78 -32.41
N ARG A 251 3.41 -5.57 -33.41
CA ARG A 251 3.78 -4.90 -34.67
C ARG A 251 4.08 -3.42 -34.48
N ALA A 252 3.37 -2.73 -33.58
CA ALA A 252 3.56 -1.31 -33.31
C ALA A 252 4.90 -1.01 -32.61
N GLY A 253 5.40 -1.93 -31.77
CA GLY A 253 6.67 -1.80 -31.06
C GLY A 253 7.95 -1.93 -31.92
N GLY A 254 7.82 -2.03 -33.25
CA GLY A 254 8.97 -2.06 -34.17
C GLY A 254 9.71 -3.40 -34.25
N SER A 255 9.33 -4.40 -33.45
CA SER A 255 9.88 -5.76 -33.46
C SER A 255 9.22 -6.68 -34.52
N GLY A 256 8.70 -6.08 -35.60
CA GLY A 256 7.91 -6.71 -36.67
C GLY A 256 8.60 -7.81 -37.49
N GLU A 257 9.57 -8.52 -36.93
CA GLU A 257 10.09 -9.77 -37.44
C GLU A 257 8.99 -10.83 -37.45
N GLU A 258 8.58 -11.24 -38.64
CA GLU A 258 7.72 -12.40 -38.83
C GLU A 258 8.45 -13.65 -38.33
N GLY A 259 7.79 -14.45 -37.47
CA GLY A 259 8.31 -15.73 -36.99
C GLY A 259 8.94 -15.72 -35.59
N VAL A 260 8.85 -14.63 -34.82
CA VAL A 260 9.25 -14.65 -33.40
C VAL A 260 8.36 -15.61 -32.62
N ARG A 261 9.02 -16.50 -31.85
CA ARG A 261 8.34 -17.43 -30.94
C ARG A 261 8.79 -17.18 -29.50
N ALA A 262 7.82 -17.03 -28.61
CA ALA A 262 8.07 -16.72 -27.20
C ALA A 262 7.07 -17.44 -26.29
N GLY A 263 7.33 -17.39 -24.98
CA GLY A 263 6.38 -17.85 -23.97
C GLY A 263 5.45 -16.71 -23.57
N PHE A 264 4.14 -16.88 -23.74
CA PHE A 264 3.14 -15.86 -23.42
C PHE A 264 2.41 -16.19 -22.12
N VAL A 265 2.56 -15.32 -21.13
CA VAL A 265 1.83 -15.43 -19.86
C VAL A 265 0.36 -15.03 -20.08
N PRO A 266 -0.61 -15.87 -19.70
CA PRO A 266 -2.03 -15.55 -19.86
C PRO A 266 -2.50 -14.51 -18.84
N GLY A 267 -3.48 -13.69 -19.23
CA GLY A 267 -4.18 -12.79 -18.30
C GLY A 267 -3.33 -11.65 -17.74
N VAL A 268 -2.32 -11.16 -18.48
CA VAL A 268 -1.44 -10.05 -18.03
C VAL A 268 -2.23 -8.77 -17.73
N ALA A 269 -3.36 -8.55 -18.41
CA ALA A 269 -4.23 -7.40 -18.17
C ALA A 269 -5.25 -7.62 -17.03
N GLU A 270 -5.40 -8.85 -16.55
CA GLU A 270 -6.42 -9.21 -15.56
C GLU A 270 -5.96 -8.78 -14.16
N PHE A 271 -6.82 -8.04 -13.48
CA PHE A 271 -6.60 -7.58 -12.10
C PHE A 271 -7.94 -7.25 -11.46
N ASP A 272 -8.11 -7.56 -10.17
CA ASP A 272 -9.25 -7.15 -9.37
C ASP A 272 -8.84 -5.94 -8.50
N PRO A 273 -8.99 -4.71 -8.99
CA PRO A 273 -8.48 -3.54 -8.29
C PRO A 273 -9.22 -3.29 -6.98
N LEU A 274 -10.52 -3.60 -6.90
CA LEU A 274 -11.33 -3.33 -5.72
C LEU A 274 -10.96 -4.25 -4.56
N PHE A 275 -10.63 -5.52 -4.84
CA PHE A 275 -10.09 -6.43 -3.84
C PHE A 275 -8.80 -5.89 -3.20
N PHE A 276 -7.91 -5.32 -4.01
CA PHE A 276 -6.65 -4.72 -3.55
C PHE A 276 -6.79 -3.26 -3.07
N GLN A 277 -8.01 -2.75 -2.92
CA GLN A 277 -8.30 -1.36 -2.52
C GLN A 277 -7.63 -0.31 -3.42
N ILE A 278 -7.49 -0.64 -4.70
CA ILE A 278 -6.94 0.21 -5.76
C ILE A 278 -8.10 0.73 -6.61
N SER A 279 -8.05 2.00 -7.00
CA SER A 279 -9.07 2.55 -7.89
C SER A 279 -8.93 1.97 -9.32
N PRO A 280 -10.03 1.79 -10.07
CA PRO A 280 -9.93 1.32 -11.46
C PRO A 280 -9.03 2.21 -12.33
N ALA A 281 -9.09 3.52 -12.15
CA ALA A 281 -8.24 4.47 -12.88
C ALA A 281 -6.74 4.30 -12.57
N GLU A 282 -6.38 4.05 -11.30
CA GLU A 282 -4.99 3.72 -10.95
C GLU A 282 -4.57 2.39 -11.56
N ALA A 283 -5.42 1.37 -11.52
CA ALA A 283 -5.10 0.04 -12.03
C ALA A 283 -4.80 -0.01 -13.54
N GLU A 284 -5.40 0.88 -14.33
CA GLU A 284 -5.14 1.00 -15.77
C GLU A 284 -3.70 1.45 -16.06
N THR A 285 -3.16 2.35 -15.22
CA THR A 285 -1.81 2.90 -15.35
C THR A 285 -0.76 2.12 -14.55
N MET A 286 -1.18 1.12 -13.77
CA MET A 286 -0.27 0.26 -13.03
C MET A 286 0.44 -0.75 -13.93
N ASP A 287 1.75 -0.86 -13.76
CA ASP A 287 2.57 -1.92 -14.36
C ASP A 287 1.94 -3.30 -14.07
N PRO A 288 1.61 -4.09 -15.12
CA PRO A 288 1.11 -5.45 -14.96
C PRO A 288 1.94 -6.33 -14.03
N ARG A 289 3.26 -6.09 -13.92
CA ARG A 289 4.15 -6.79 -12.99
C ARG A 289 3.75 -6.55 -11.53
N GLN A 290 3.36 -5.31 -11.16
CA GLN A 290 2.84 -5.01 -9.83
C GLN A 290 1.52 -5.73 -9.56
N ARG A 291 0.61 -5.71 -10.54
CA ARG A 291 -0.72 -6.34 -10.45
C ARG A 291 -0.63 -7.86 -10.30
N LEU A 292 0.25 -8.50 -11.05
CA LEU A 292 0.49 -9.94 -10.95
C LEU A 292 1.19 -10.30 -9.64
N LEU A 293 2.18 -9.51 -9.20
CA LEU A 293 2.84 -9.76 -7.92
C LEU A 293 1.86 -9.71 -6.74
N LEU A 294 0.90 -8.78 -6.74
CA LEU A 294 -0.14 -8.71 -5.71
C LEU A 294 -1.01 -9.97 -5.68
N GLN A 295 -1.51 -10.39 -6.86
CA GLN A 295 -2.31 -11.61 -7.00
C GLN A 295 -1.54 -12.86 -6.58
N GLU A 296 -0.34 -13.06 -7.11
CA GLU A 296 0.43 -14.28 -6.86
C GLU A 296 1.00 -14.34 -5.44
N SER A 297 1.32 -13.20 -4.83
CA SER A 297 1.71 -13.17 -3.41
C SER A 297 0.54 -13.49 -2.51
N TRP A 298 -0.67 -13.00 -2.82
CA TRP A 298 -1.88 -13.38 -2.10
C TRP A 298 -2.13 -14.90 -2.20
N ASN A 299 -2.13 -15.44 -3.42
CA ASN A 299 -2.32 -16.87 -3.66
C ASN A 299 -1.27 -17.74 -2.95
N ALA A 300 0.00 -17.30 -2.91
CA ALA A 300 1.06 -18.03 -2.22
C ALA A 300 0.84 -18.06 -0.68
N LEU A 301 0.29 -16.98 -0.11
CA LEU A 301 -0.08 -16.94 1.30
C LEU A 301 -1.29 -17.84 1.61
N GLU A 302 -2.27 -17.88 0.70
CA GLU A 302 -3.41 -18.81 0.81
C GLU A 302 -2.96 -20.27 0.74
N ASP A 303 -2.07 -20.60 -0.21
CA ASP A 303 -1.49 -21.94 -0.35
C ASP A 303 -0.73 -22.35 0.92
N ALA A 304 0.02 -21.41 1.52
CA ALA A 304 0.72 -21.61 2.79
C ALA A 304 -0.21 -21.72 4.01
N GLY A 305 -1.51 -21.43 3.87
CA GLY A 305 -2.45 -21.34 4.98
C GLY A 305 -2.09 -20.23 5.97
N TYR A 306 -1.51 -19.13 5.47
CA TYR A 306 -1.12 -17.97 6.27
C TYR A 306 -2.31 -17.02 6.47
N GLY A 307 -3.06 -17.23 7.55
CA GLY A 307 -4.16 -16.35 7.95
C GLY A 307 -3.70 -15.07 8.67
N GLU A 308 -4.65 -14.17 8.90
CA GLU A 308 -4.45 -12.85 9.53
C GLU A 308 -3.72 -12.93 10.88
N GLU A 309 -4.04 -13.91 11.72
CA GLU A 309 -3.42 -14.04 13.04
C GLU A 309 -1.91 -14.27 12.98
N ARG A 310 -1.43 -15.02 11.98
CA ARG A 310 -0.01 -15.29 11.79
C ARG A 310 0.70 -14.08 11.23
N LEU A 311 0.13 -13.47 10.18
CA LEU A 311 0.63 -12.24 9.58
C LEU A 311 0.74 -11.10 10.60
N ALA A 312 -0.20 -11.00 11.54
CA ALA A 312 -0.16 -10.01 12.61
C ALA A 312 0.94 -10.27 13.66
N ARG A 313 1.37 -11.52 13.84
CA ARG A 313 2.33 -11.92 14.88
C ARG A 313 3.77 -11.89 14.39
N GLU A 314 4.01 -12.39 13.18
CA GLU A 314 5.34 -12.58 12.60
C GLU A 314 5.83 -11.31 11.88
N ARG A 315 7.15 -11.15 11.77
CA ARG A 315 7.76 -10.13 10.90
C ARG A 315 7.94 -10.71 9.51
N VAL A 316 7.21 -10.18 8.54
CA VAL A 316 7.21 -10.67 7.17
C VAL A 316 8.12 -9.79 6.32
N GLY A 317 9.18 -10.38 5.75
CA GLY A 317 10.03 -9.71 4.75
C GLY A 317 9.51 -9.93 3.34
N VAL A 318 9.79 -8.99 2.43
CA VAL A 318 9.44 -9.02 1.01
C VAL A 318 10.70 -8.86 0.18
N PHE A 319 10.99 -9.84 -0.67
CA PHE A 319 12.16 -9.84 -1.54
C PHE A 319 11.71 -10.12 -2.99
N VAL A 320 11.78 -9.09 -3.83
CA VAL A 320 11.33 -9.17 -5.22
C VAL A 320 12.53 -9.09 -6.16
N GLY A 321 12.75 -10.15 -6.93
CA GLY A 321 13.68 -10.16 -8.05
C GLY A 321 13.00 -9.68 -9.32
N ALA A 322 13.43 -8.56 -9.89
CA ALA A 322 12.92 -8.08 -11.17
C ALA A 322 13.99 -7.32 -11.95
N GLU A 323 13.93 -7.45 -13.27
CA GLU A 323 14.68 -6.60 -14.18
C GLU A 323 13.96 -5.27 -14.39
N GLU A 324 14.62 -4.36 -15.09
CA GLU A 324 14.02 -3.07 -15.44
C GLU A 324 12.82 -3.29 -16.36
N GLY A 325 11.70 -2.64 -16.05
CA GLY A 325 10.49 -2.72 -16.86
C GLY A 325 10.48 -1.71 -17.98
N ASP A 326 9.72 -2.03 -19.01
CA ASP A 326 9.45 -1.23 -20.20
C ASP A 326 8.08 -0.55 -20.16
N TYR A 327 7.19 -0.89 -19.20
CA TYR A 327 5.82 -0.37 -19.15
C TYR A 327 5.73 1.17 -19.09
N GLN A 328 6.69 1.85 -18.45
CA GLN A 328 6.70 3.33 -18.42
C GLN A 328 6.78 3.93 -19.84
N LEU A 329 7.40 3.23 -20.79
CA LEU A 329 7.48 3.66 -22.18
C LEU A 329 6.12 3.58 -22.89
N LEU A 330 5.22 2.69 -22.42
CA LEU A 330 3.88 2.51 -22.96
C LEU A 330 2.88 3.53 -22.41
N VAL A 331 2.98 3.90 -21.14
CA VAL A 331 2.04 4.84 -20.49
C VAL A 331 2.43 6.31 -20.74
N GLY A 332 3.69 6.59 -21.07
CA GLY A 332 4.13 7.94 -21.43
C GLY A 332 3.91 8.96 -20.29
N GLU A 333 3.38 10.15 -20.61
CA GLU A 333 3.10 11.22 -19.65
C GLU A 333 1.90 10.94 -18.73
N GLU A 334 1.04 9.97 -19.07
CA GLU A 334 -0.07 9.53 -18.21
C GLU A 334 0.40 8.56 -17.10
N GLY A 335 1.66 8.13 -17.16
CA GLY A 335 2.27 7.22 -16.20
C GLY A 335 2.57 7.90 -14.87
N ASN A 336 1.93 7.44 -13.80
CA ASN A 336 2.29 7.84 -12.45
C ASN A 336 3.62 7.19 -12.05
N VAL A 337 4.50 7.95 -11.40
CA VAL A 337 5.78 7.46 -10.83
C VAL A 337 5.56 6.22 -9.94
N THR A 338 4.43 6.15 -9.21
CA THR A 338 4.11 4.97 -8.39
C THR A 338 3.56 3.79 -9.19
N GLY A 339 3.09 4.02 -10.41
CA GLY A 339 2.56 2.99 -11.32
C GLY A 339 3.65 2.18 -12.00
N SER A 340 4.87 2.71 -12.13
CA SER A 340 5.94 2.12 -12.94
C SER A 340 7.30 1.97 -12.26
N ALA A 341 7.56 2.68 -11.15
CA ALA A 341 8.84 2.58 -10.47
C ALA A 341 9.07 1.16 -9.91
N ASN A 342 10.22 0.56 -10.23
CA ASN A 342 10.53 -0.81 -9.81
C ASN A 342 10.55 -0.97 -8.27
N SER A 343 10.90 0.07 -7.52
CA SER A 343 10.86 0.06 -6.04
C SER A 343 9.45 -0.24 -5.49
N ILE A 344 8.41 0.08 -6.26
CA ILE A 344 7.01 -0.13 -5.87
C ILE A 344 6.61 -1.61 -5.93
N LEU A 345 7.30 -2.44 -6.73
CA LEU A 345 7.04 -3.88 -6.81
C LEU A 345 7.15 -4.57 -5.44
N ALA A 346 8.12 -4.15 -4.62
CA ALA A 346 8.28 -4.66 -3.26
C ALA A 346 7.49 -3.85 -2.22
N SER A 347 7.49 -2.52 -2.32
CA SER A 347 6.89 -1.67 -1.28
C SER A 347 5.37 -1.68 -1.28
N ARG A 348 4.70 -1.80 -2.45
CA ARG A 348 3.23 -1.91 -2.52
C ARG A 348 2.73 -3.20 -1.92
N LEU A 349 3.45 -4.31 -2.15
CA LEU A 349 3.12 -5.60 -1.54
C LEU A 349 3.24 -5.54 -0.01
N ALA A 350 4.36 -4.98 0.48
CA ALA A 350 4.56 -4.81 1.91
C ALA A 350 3.52 -3.87 2.53
N TYR A 351 3.16 -2.78 1.84
CA TYR A 351 2.14 -1.83 2.29
C TYR A 351 0.75 -2.46 2.35
N PHE A 352 0.31 -3.10 1.26
CA PHE A 352 -1.03 -3.69 1.17
C PHE A 352 -1.26 -4.76 2.23
N LEU A 353 -0.28 -5.63 2.47
CA LEU A 353 -0.38 -6.73 3.43
C LEU A 353 0.11 -6.34 4.84
N ASN A 354 0.49 -5.07 5.05
CA ASN A 354 1.00 -4.53 6.31
C ASN A 354 2.18 -5.33 6.88
N PHE A 355 3.15 -5.63 6.02
CA PHE A 355 4.38 -6.33 6.36
C PHE A 355 5.43 -5.36 6.91
N ASP A 356 6.00 -5.72 8.07
CA ASP A 356 6.93 -4.89 8.85
C ASP A 356 8.38 -5.40 8.84
N GLY A 357 8.71 -6.37 7.98
CA GLY A 357 10.07 -6.85 7.74
C GLY A 357 10.80 -6.11 6.62
N PRO A 358 12.01 -6.56 6.24
CA PRO A 358 12.76 -5.98 5.13
C PRO A 358 11.95 -6.01 3.83
N GLY A 359 11.88 -4.90 3.10
CA GLY A 359 11.22 -4.81 1.79
C GLY A 359 12.20 -4.37 0.72
N MET A 360 12.56 -5.27 -0.20
CA MET A 360 13.66 -5.04 -1.15
C MET A 360 13.30 -5.49 -2.56
N LEU A 361 13.66 -4.64 -3.52
CA LEU A 361 13.81 -5.02 -4.92
C LEU A 361 15.29 -5.38 -5.17
N ILE A 362 15.53 -6.49 -5.86
CA ILE A 362 16.85 -6.96 -6.25
C ILE A 362 16.88 -7.09 -7.77
N ASN A 363 17.85 -6.42 -8.40
CA ASN A 363 18.13 -6.55 -9.82
C ASN A 363 19.58 -7.00 -10.02
N THR A 364 19.74 -8.25 -10.42
CA THR A 364 20.99 -8.86 -10.87
C THR A 364 20.79 -9.52 -12.24
N ALA A 365 19.98 -8.87 -13.10
CA ALA A 365 19.53 -9.38 -14.40
C ALA A 365 18.84 -10.76 -14.29
N CYS A 366 19.17 -11.71 -15.15
CA CYS A 366 18.53 -13.04 -15.19
C CYS A 366 18.64 -13.85 -13.88
N SER A 367 19.51 -13.44 -12.95
CA SER A 367 19.69 -14.11 -11.65
C SER A 367 18.85 -13.51 -10.52
N SER A 368 18.11 -12.43 -10.77
CA SER A 368 17.43 -11.62 -9.75
C SER A 368 16.53 -12.45 -8.82
N GLY A 369 15.75 -13.39 -9.38
CA GLY A 369 14.86 -14.24 -8.57
C GLY A 369 15.62 -15.14 -7.59
N LEU A 370 16.73 -15.75 -8.02
CA LEU A 370 17.54 -16.60 -7.13
C LEU A 370 18.33 -15.77 -6.11
N VAL A 371 18.77 -14.57 -6.46
CA VAL A 371 19.40 -13.66 -5.50
C VAL A 371 18.39 -13.16 -4.47
N ALA A 372 17.12 -12.94 -4.85
CA ALA A 372 16.05 -12.64 -3.90
C ALA A 372 15.80 -13.80 -2.92
N VAL A 373 15.79 -15.05 -3.39
CA VAL A 373 15.74 -16.23 -2.52
C VAL A 373 16.93 -16.27 -1.57
N HIS A 374 18.14 -16.03 -2.09
CA HIS A 374 19.36 -16.01 -1.27
C HIS A 374 19.27 -14.96 -0.16
N GLN A 375 18.88 -13.73 -0.50
CA GLN A 375 18.75 -12.63 0.46
C GLN A 375 17.68 -12.94 1.51
N ALA A 376 16.53 -13.49 1.12
CA ALA A 376 15.49 -13.92 2.04
C ALA A 376 15.99 -14.98 3.03
N CYS A 377 16.72 -15.98 2.56
CA CYS A 377 17.34 -16.99 3.42
C CYS A 377 18.33 -16.36 4.41
N GLN A 378 19.14 -15.40 3.98
CA GLN A 378 20.05 -14.67 4.88
C GLN A 378 19.27 -13.89 5.94
N SER A 379 18.22 -13.15 5.56
CA SER A 379 17.40 -12.37 6.51
C SER A 379 16.64 -13.27 7.51
N LEU A 380 16.17 -14.44 7.08
CA LEU A 380 15.54 -15.43 7.96
C LEU A 380 16.55 -16.00 8.98
N GLN A 381 17.76 -16.32 8.53
CA GLN A 381 18.83 -16.87 9.38
C GLN A 381 19.39 -15.82 10.34
N ALA A 382 19.49 -14.57 9.91
CA ALA A 382 19.91 -13.43 10.72
C ALA A 382 18.82 -12.96 11.71
N GLY A 383 17.58 -13.47 11.58
CA GLY A 383 16.46 -13.07 12.43
C GLY A 383 15.93 -11.66 12.14
N GLU A 384 16.18 -11.14 10.93
CA GLU A 384 15.63 -9.86 10.45
C GLU A 384 14.13 -9.98 10.16
N CYS A 385 13.70 -11.16 9.69
CA CYS A 385 12.31 -11.54 9.55
C CYS A 385 12.06 -12.97 10.03
N ASP A 386 10.81 -13.24 10.38
CA ASP A 386 10.37 -14.56 10.82
C ASP A 386 9.87 -15.39 9.63
N VAL A 387 9.34 -14.70 8.62
CA VAL A 387 8.74 -15.21 7.38
C VAL A 387 9.22 -14.34 6.22
N ALA A 388 9.37 -14.91 5.03
CA ALA A 388 9.73 -14.15 3.84
C ALA A 388 8.81 -14.50 2.67
N VAL A 389 8.24 -13.48 2.05
CA VAL A 389 7.63 -13.56 0.72
C VAL A 389 8.73 -13.26 -0.29
N VAL A 390 8.99 -14.23 -1.17
CA VAL A 390 9.99 -14.10 -2.23
C VAL A 390 9.30 -14.24 -3.56
N ALA A 391 9.53 -13.28 -4.46
CA ALA A 391 8.90 -13.28 -5.77
C ALA A 391 9.91 -12.95 -6.88
N GLY A 392 9.62 -13.46 -8.07
CA GLY A 392 10.32 -13.09 -9.29
C GLY A 392 9.30 -12.70 -10.35
N VAL A 393 9.50 -11.59 -11.04
CA VAL A 393 8.59 -11.15 -12.10
C VAL A 393 9.37 -10.66 -13.32
N ASN A 394 8.94 -11.11 -14.49
CA ASN A 394 9.44 -10.63 -15.76
C ASN A 394 8.32 -10.62 -16.80
N LEU A 395 8.10 -9.46 -17.40
CA LEU A 395 7.21 -9.27 -18.54
C LEU A 395 7.95 -8.36 -19.52
N MET A 396 7.92 -8.72 -20.79
CA MET A 396 8.31 -7.84 -21.89
C MET A 396 6.99 -7.34 -22.47
N LEU A 397 6.72 -6.05 -22.29
CA LEU A 397 5.38 -5.48 -22.42
C LEU A 397 5.20 -4.59 -23.59
#